data_AF-A0A1F3SPD1-F1
#
_entry.id   AF-A0A1F3SPD1-F1
#
_cell.length_a   1.000
_cell.length_b   1.000
_cell.length_c   1.000
_cell.angle_alpha   90.00
_cell.angle_beta   90.00
_cell.angle_gamma   90.00
#
_symmetry.space_group_name_H-M   'P 1'
#
loop_
_entity.id
_entity.type
_entity.pdbx_description
1 polymer ?
#
loop_
_entity_poly.entity_id
_entity_poly.type
_entity_poly.pdbx_seq_one_letter_code
_entity_poly.pdbx_strand_id
1 'polypeptide(L)' 'MGLDGREFLSSPVVYYDKLPKRIPQLTEDIDDLKLLRILADGDKDGYLLQIFTKNVIGPIFYEIIQRSRYL' A
#
# COMPACT_ATOMS: atom_id res chain seq x y z
N MET A 1 -14.96 2.81 0.05
CA MET A 1 -15.42 4.12 0.54
C MET A 1 -14.15 4.91 0.83
N GLY A 2 -13.88 6.02 0.14
CA GLY A 2 -12.64 6.79 0.32
C GLY A 2 -12.66 7.53 1.66
N LEU A 3 -11.49 7.70 2.28
CA LEU A 3 -11.31 8.64 3.38
C LEU A 3 -11.58 10.06 2.83
N ASP A 4 -12.53 10.77 3.43
CA ASP A 4 -12.85 12.18 3.14
C ASP A 4 -13.06 12.54 1.66
N GLY A 5 -13.72 11.66 0.89
CA GLY A 5 -14.08 11.92 -0.51
C GLY A 5 -12.92 11.80 -1.51
N ARG A 6 -11.73 11.37 -1.08
CA ARG A 6 -10.60 11.12 -1.99
C ARG A 6 -10.68 9.71 -2.58
N GLU A 7 -10.59 9.62 -3.89
CA GLU A 7 -10.50 8.34 -4.60
C GLU A 7 -9.05 7.87 -4.67
N PHE A 8 -8.85 6.56 -4.51
CA PHE A 8 -7.53 5.93 -4.58
C PHE A 8 -7.43 5.02 -5.80
N LEU A 9 -6.21 4.82 -6.30
CA LEU A 9 -5.93 3.82 -7.32
C LEU A 9 -6.29 2.41 -6.81
N SER A 10 -6.65 1.52 -7.73
CA SER A 10 -6.96 0.12 -7.42
C SER A 10 -5.83 -0.80 -7.86
N SER A 11 -5.61 -1.86 -7.10
CA SER A 11 -4.66 -2.93 -7.43
C SER A 11 -5.40 -4.25 -7.62
N PRO A 12 -4.95 -5.11 -8.55
CA PRO A 12 -5.52 -6.44 -8.70
C PRO A 12 -5.42 -7.24 -7.40
N VAL A 13 -6.46 -7.99 -7.04
CA VAL A 13 -6.48 -8.81 -5.82
C VAL A 13 -5.28 -9.77 -5.74
N VAL A 14 -4.89 -10.34 -6.88
CA VAL A 14 -3.75 -11.27 -7.00
C VAL A 14 -2.39 -10.68 -6.62
N TYR A 15 -2.31 -9.36 -6.43
CA TYR A 15 -1.12 -8.70 -5.90
C TYR A 15 -0.86 -9.11 -4.44
N TYR A 16 -1.91 -9.15 -3.61
CA TYR A 16 -1.84 -9.38 -2.17
C TYR A 16 -1.43 -10.82 -1.84
N ASP A 17 -1.86 -11.78 -2.65
CA ASP A 17 -1.55 -13.21 -2.49
C ASP A 17 -0.03 -13.50 -2.52
N LYS A 18 0.76 -12.59 -3.12
CA LYS A 18 2.22 -12.74 -3.27
C LYS A 18 3.02 -12.05 -2.15
N LEU A 19 2.39 -11.21 -1.33
CA LEU A 19 3.07 -10.43 -0.30
C LEU A 19 3.78 -11.28 0.76
N PRO A 20 3.19 -12.37 1.32
CA PRO A 20 3.88 -13.19 2.33
C PRO A 20 5.22 -13.75 1.85
N LYS A 21 5.30 -14.08 0.55
CA LYS A 21 6.51 -14.62 -0.05
C LYS A 21 7.54 -13.54 -0.37
N ARG A 22 7.09 -12.34 -0.75
CA ARG A 22 7.97 -11.21 -1.12
C ARG A 22 8.54 -10.48 0.09
N ILE A 23 7.73 -10.33 1.14
CA ILE A 23 8.07 -9.62 2.37
C ILE A 23 7.66 -10.51 3.56
N PRO A 24 8.39 -11.61 3.85
CA PRO A 24 8.09 -12.51 4.97
C PRO A 24 7.96 -11.83 6.34
N GLN A 25 8.58 -10.65 6.48
CA GLN A 25 8.67 -9.85 7.68
C GLN A 25 7.58 -8.76 7.81
N LEU A 26 6.65 -8.70 6.85
CA LEU A 26 5.47 -7.82 6.89
C LEU A 26 4.61 -8.18 8.10
N THR A 27 4.16 -7.18 8.86
CA THR A 27 3.43 -7.41 10.12
C THR A 27 1.94 -7.06 10.04
N GLU A 28 1.55 -6.34 9.00
CA GLU A 28 0.19 -5.89 8.74
C GLU A 28 -0.67 -7.02 8.18
N ASP A 29 -1.96 -6.95 8.51
CA ASP A 29 -2.96 -7.87 7.98
C ASP A 29 -3.14 -7.67 6.46
N ILE A 30 -2.96 -8.73 5.69
CA ILE A 30 -3.02 -8.69 4.24
C ILE A 30 -4.43 -8.39 3.73
N ASP A 31 -5.46 -8.85 4.45
CA ASP A 31 -6.85 -8.54 4.09
C ASP A 31 -7.16 -7.06 4.33
N ASP A 32 -6.57 -6.43 5.34
CA ASP A 32 -6.66 -4.97 5.54
C ASP A 32 -5.92 -4.21 4.43
N LEU A 33 -4.70 -4.63 4.09
CA LEU A 33 -3.96 -4.03 2.97
C LEU A 33 -4.75 -4.14 1.67
N LYS A 34 -5.39 -5.29 1.42
CA LYS A 34 -6.24 -5.54 0.25
C LYS A 34 -7.51 -4.70 0.24
N LEU A 35 -8.19 -4.60 1.38
CA LEU A 35 -9.40 -3.80 1.55
C LEU A 35 -9.12 -2.32 1.31
N LEU A 36 -8.01 -1.83 1.87
CA LEU A 36 -7.59 -0.43 1.79
C LEU A 36 -6.83 -0.09 0.51
N ARG A 37 -6.42 -1.10 -0.26
CA ARG A 37 -5.62 -0.99 -1.49
C ARG A 37 -4.21 -0.44 -1.25
N ILE A 38 -3.62 -0.81 -0.12
CA ILE A 38 -2.27 -0.40 0.28
C ILE A 38 -1.26 -1.37 -0.33
N LEU A 39 -0.33 -0.84 -1.10
CA LEU A 39 0.79 -1.60 -1.65
C LEU A 39 1.91 -1.71 -0.61
N ALA A 40 2.66 -2.80 -0.66
CA ALA A 40 3.84 -3.01 0.15
C ALA A 40 5.07 -3.33 -0.72
N ASP A 41 6.22 -2.80 -0.30
CA ASP A 41 7.52 -3.17 -0.84
C ASP A 41 8.55 -3.21 0.29
N GLY A 42 9.55 -4.07 0.20
CA GLY A 42 10.47 -4.24 1.32
C GLY A 42 11.73 -5.02 0.98
N ASP A 43 12.69 -4.92 1.88
CA ASP A 43 14.00 -5.57 1.83
C ASP A 43 14.39 -6.06 3.24
N LYS A 44 15.65 -6.46 3.40
CA LYS A 44 16.17 -6.97 4.67
C LYS A 44 16.16 -5.97 5.83
N ASP A 45 16.08 -4.66 5.55
CA ASP A 45 16.21 -3.58 6.54
C ASP A 45 14.83 -2.99 6.92
N GLY A 46 13.77 -3.33 6.19
CA GLY A 46 12.43 -2.82 6.45
C GLY A 46 11.45 -3.09 5.33
N TYR A 47 10.28 -2.48 5.45
CA TYR A 47 9.32 -2.37 4.36
C TYR A 47 8.63 -1.01 4.42
N LEU A 48 7.99 -0.65 3.32
CA LEU A 48 7.13 0.50 3.20
C LEU A 48 5.74 0.08 2.76
N LEU A 49 4.75 0.82 3.24
CA LEU A 49 3.36 0.75 2.82
C LEU A 49 3.05 2.03 2.06
N GLN A 50 2.42 1.93 0.90
CA GLN A 50 2.15 3.05 0.03
C GLN A 50 0.73 2.98 -0.56
N ILE A 51 0.10 4.13 -0.75
CA ILE A 51 -1.17 4.23 -1.47
C ILE A 51 -1.21 5.56 -2.24
N PHE A 52 -1.79 5.50 -3.44
CA PHE A 52 -1.89 6.65 -4.34
C PHE A 52 -3.33 7.10 -4.50
N THR A 53 -3.57 8.42 -4.42
CA THR A 53 -4.85 8.98 -4.84
C THR A 53 -4.97 8.88 -6.36
N LYS A 54 -6.20 8.94 -6.88
CA LYS A 54 -6.41 9.40 -8.26
C LYS A 54 -5.95 10.85 -8.40
N ASN A 55 -5.86 11.33 -9.64
CA ASN A 55 -5.58 12.73 -9.92
C ASN A 55 -6.58 13.64 -9.20
N VAL A 56 -6.06 14.64 -8.49
CA VAL A 56 -6.85 15.61 -7.71
C VAL A 56 -7.04 16.90 -8.50
N ILE A 57 -5.99 17.40 -9.17
CA ILE A 57 -6.05 18.58 -10.04
C ILE A 57 -5.14 18.35 -11.26
N GLY A 58 -5.72 18.22 -12.45
CA GLY A 58 -4.95 17.93 -13.66
C GLY A 58 -4.17 16.61 -13.54
N PRO A 59 -2.85 16.57 -13.80
CA PRO A 59 -2.03 15.37 -13.60
C PRO A 59 -1.51 15.19 -12.16
N ILE A 60 -1.89 16.07 -11.21
CA ILE A 60 -1.37 16.04 -9.83
C ILE A 60 -2.13 14.99 -9.01
N PHE A 61 -1.38 14.13 -8.31
CA PHE A 61 -1.88 13.15 -7.35
C PHE A 61 -1.03 13.18 -6.07
N TYR A 62 -1.49 12.50 -5.03
CA TYR A 62 -0.75 12.34 -3.77
C TYR A 62 -0.38 10.88 -3.54
N GLU A 63 0.78 10.68 -2.93
CA GLU A 63 1.21 9.42 -2.32
C GLU A 63 1.20 9.58 -0.81
N ILE A 64 0.65 8.59 -0.11
CA ILE A 64 0.77 8.44 1.34
C ILE A 64 1.68 7.24 1.58
N ILE A 65 2.74 7.43 2.36
CA ILE A 65 3.76 6.41 2.62
C ILE A 65 4.03 6.26 4.12
N GLN A 66 4.03 5.02 4.60
CA GLN A 66 4.50 4.63 5.93
C GLN A 66 5.77 3.77 5.79
N ARG A 67 6.76 3.98 6.66
CA ARG A 67 8.02 3.23 6.66
C ARG A 67 8.19 2.47 7.96
N SER A 68 8.41 1.18 7.86
CA SER A 68 8.76 0.29 8.98
C SER A 68 10.21 -0.16 8.81
N ARG A 69 11.03 0.01 9.85
CA ARG A 69 12.45 -0.40 9.85
C ARG A 69 12.69 -1.46 10.90
N TYR A 70 13.54 -2.43 10.57
CA TYR A 70 14.09 -3.36 11.53
C TYR A 70 15.33 -2.73 12.18
N LEU A 71 15.38 -2.76 13.52
CA LEU A 71 16.52 -2.33 14.32
C LEU A 71 17.48 -3.50 14.56
#